data_AF-A0A7S2MTH0-F1
#
_entry.id   AF-A0A7S2MTH0-F1
#
_cell.length_a   1.000
_cell.length_b   1.000
_cell.length_c   1.000
_cell.angle_alpha   90.00
_cell.angle_beta   90.00
_cell.angle_gamma   90.00
#
_symmetry.space_group_name_H-M   'P 1'
#
loop_
_entity.id
_entity.type
_entity.pdbx_description
1 polymer ?
#
loop_
_entity_poly.entity_id
_entity_poly.type
_entity_poly.pdbx_seq_one_letter_code
_entity_poly.pdbx_strand_id
1 'polypeptide(L)'
;TLGDILVTVGVAGAASATWLASRKRILPVAVSADGRPVEREEMEPALSHGEELHRQVPMKRWCVTRDDLVHLRSLVLCALRDGRIQPTEMDPFDPEDTVIGPNVYTVTSQFIKPVTSAAGGMS
;
A
#
# COMPACT_ATOMS: atom_id res chain seq x y z
N THR A 1 36.46 -15.29 -54.67
CA THR A 1 35.73 -14.03 -54.91
C THR A 1 34.77 -13.85 -53.76
N LEU A 2 34.87 -12.70 -53.11
CA LEU A 2 34.31 -12.40 -51.80
C LEU A 2 32.79 -12.60 -51.77
N GLY A 3 32.31 -13.43 -50.85
CA GLY A 3 30.91 -13.44 -50.42
C GLY A 3 30.76 -12.46 -49.27
N ASP A 4 29.85 -11.51 -49.42
CA ASP A 4 29.66 -10.40 -48.50
C ASP A 4 29.25 -10.86 -47.10
N ILE A 5 29.97 -10.27 -46.13
CA ILE A 5 29.79 -10.41 -44.70
C ILE A 5 28.70 -9.42 -44.28
N LEU A 6 27.59 -9.91 -43.73
CA LEU A 6 26.67 -9.10 -42.93
C LEU A 6 26.64 -9.63 -41.50
N VAL A 7 27.46 -9.03 -40.65
CA VAL A 7 27.44 -9.22 -39.20
C VAL A 7 26.38 -8.31 -38.62
N THR A 8 25.31 -8.88 -38.08
CA THR A 8 24.36 -8.18 -37.21
C THR A 8 24.83 -8.30 -35.76
N VAL A 9 25.58 -7.31 -35.29
CA VAL A 9 25.82 -7.10 -33.84
C VAL A 9 24.67 -6.28 -33.28
N GLY A 10 23.75 -6.92 -32.56
CA GLY A 10 22.76 -6.24 -31.73
C GLY A 10 23.33 -5.95 -30.35
N VAL A 11 23.80 -4.72 -30.11
CA VAL A 11 24.22 -4.26 -28.77
C VAL A 11 23.02 -3.64 -28.06
N ALA A 12 22.59 -4.28 -26.97
CA ALA A 12 21.80 -3.68 -25.89
C ALA A 12 22.58 -2.47 -25.32
N GLY A 13 21.98 -1.32 -25.08
CA GLY A 13 21.04 -1.11 -23.98
C GLY A 13 21.56 0.02 -23.09
N ALA A 14 20.77 1.10 -23.04
CA ALA A 14 20.68 2.15 -22.02
C ALA A 14 21.97 2.71 -21.37
N ALA A 15 22.29 3.97 -21.69
CA ALA A 15 22.98 4.87 -20.75
C ALA A 15 22.46 6.31 -20.89
N SER A 16 21.65 6.70 -19.90
CA SER A 16 21.66 7.94 -19.13
C SER A 16 21.44 9.33 -19.78
N ALA A 17 20.66 10.09 -18.99
CA ALA A 17 20.65 11.55 -18.83
C ALA A 17 19.78 12.37 -19.80
N THR A 18 18.46 12.30 -19.63
CA THR A 18 17.57 13.42 -19.96
C THR A 18 17.32 14.27 -18.71
N TRP A 19 18.33 15.06 -18.33
CA TRP A 19 18.13 16.19 -17.44
C TRP A 19 17.66 17.37 -18.28
N LEU A 20 16.33 17.52 -18.45
CA LEU A 20 15.66 18.75 -18.88
C LEU A 20 14.15 18.50 -18.93
N ALA A 21 13.45 18.85 -17.84
CA ALA A 21 12.15 19.53 -17.85
C ALA A 21 11.47 19.39 -16.48
N SER A 22 11.99 20.12 -15.50
CA SER A 22 11.10 20.70 -14.49
C SER A 22 10.27 21.78 -15.20
N ARG A 23 9.23 21.34 -15.91
CA ARG A 23 8.15 22.18 -16.38
C ARG A 23 6.89 21.51 -15.91
N LYS A 24 6.32 22.07 -14.84
CA LYS A 24 4.93 21.84 -14.43
C LYS A 24 4.09 21.91 -15.70
N ARG A 25 3.71 20.75 -16.22
CA ARG A 25 2.80 20.66 -17.35
C ARG A 25 1.46 21.02 -16.74
N ILE A 26 1.12 22.31 -16.82
CA ILE A 26 -0.20 22.82 -16.49
C ILE A 26 -1.15 22.08 -17.43
N LEU A 27 -1.86 21.09 -16.89
CA LEU A 27 -2.97 20.46 -17.59
C LEU A 27 -3.98 21.58 -17.90
N PRO A 28 -4.56 21.63 -19.10
CA PRO A 28 -5.59 22.61 -19.40
C PRO A 28 -6.73 22.43 -18.41
N VAL A 29 -7.08 23.52 -17.70
CA VAL A 29 -8.30 23.61 -16.90
C VAL A 29 -9.46 23.25 -17.82
N ALA A 30 -10.27 22.27 -17.43
CA ALA A 30 -11.51 22.00 -18.13
C ALA A 30 -12.41 23.23 -17.94
N VAL A 31 -12.64 23.96 -19.03
CA VAL A 31 -13.51 25.14 -19.07
C VAL A 31 -14.84 24.68 -19.64
N SER A 32 -15.92 24.97 -18.93
CA SER A 32 -17.29 24.73 -19.39
C SER A 32 -17.56 25.58 -20.63
N ALA A 33 -18.55 25.21 -21.45
CA ALA A 33 -18.88 25.89 -22.71
C ALA A 33 -19.20 27.39 -22.55
N ASP A 34 -19.49 27.84 -21.33
CA ASP A 34 -19.75 29.22 -20.93
C ASP A 34 -18.52 29.97 -20.37
N GLY A 35 -17.31 29.41 -20.52
CA GLY A 35 -16.06 30.07 -20.14
C GLY A 35 -15.74 30.02 -18.65
N ARG A 36 -16.58 29.36 -17.83
CA ARG A 36 -16.30 29.19 -16.40
C ARG A 36 -15.39 27.99 -16.16
N PRO A 37 -14.40 28.10 -15.24
CA PRO A 37 -13.67 26.94 -14.76
C PRO A 37 -14.68 25.91 -14.24
N VAL A 38 -14.61 24.67 -14.71
CA VAL A 38 -15.33 23.58 -14.06
C VAL A 38 -14.63 23.38 -12.72
N GLU A 39 -15.18 23.99 -11.68
CA GLU A 39 -14.86 23.63 -10.30
C GLU A 39 -15.20 22.15 -10.20
N ARG A 40 -14.17 21.30 -10.19
CA ARG A 40 -14.36 19.93 -9.71
C ARG A 40 -14.81 20.13 -8.27
N GLU A 41 -16.06 19.83 -7.99
CA GLU A 41 -16.47 19.51 -6.63
C GLU A 41 -15.62 18.30 -6.23
N GLU A 42 -14.44 18.60 -5.68
CA GLU A 42 -13.70 17.68 -4.85
C GLU A 42 -14.67 17.34 -3.73
N MET A 43 -15.30 16.17 -3.86
CA MET A 43 -16.09 15.58 -2.79
C MET A 43 -15.09 15.28 -1.67
N GLU A 44 -14.81 16.31 -0.88
CA GLU A 44 -14.14 16.22 0.41
C GLU A 44 -14.79 15.04 1.12
N PRO A 45 -14.04 13.96 1.40
CA PRO A 45 -14.60 12.86 2.17
C PRO A 45 -15.13 13.51 3.44
N ALA A 46 -16.43 13.40 3.68
CA ALA A 46 -17.05 14.04 4.83
C ALA A 46 -16.28 13.57 6.06
N LEU A 47 -15.38 14.43 6.55
CA LEU A 47 -14.62 14.24 7.76
C LEU A 47 -15.65 14.34 8.87
N SER A 48 -16.39 13.25 9.08
CA SER A 48 -17.14 13.04 10.30
C SER A 48 -16.12 13.30 11.40
N HIS A 49 -16.34 14.37 12.18
CA HIS A 49 -15.39 14.82 13.18
C HIS A 49 -15.03 13.60 14.02
N GLY A 50 -13.74 13.27 14.15
CA GLY A 50 -13.32 12.03 14.82
C GLY A 50 -13.95 11.85 16.20
N GLU A 51 -14.32 12.95 16.86
CA GLU A 51 -15.13 12.99 18.07
C GLU A 51 -16.48 12.27 17.94
N GLU A 52 -17.25 12.51 16.88
CA GLU A 52 -18.56 11.90 16.66
C GLU A 52 -18.45 10.38 16.40
N LEU A 53 -17.39 9.93 15.72
CA LEU A 53 -17.09 8.51 15.59
C LEU A 53 -16.69 7.88 16.92
N HIS A 54 -15.87 8.57 17.73
CA HIS A 54 -15.49 8.09 19.05
C HIS A 54 -16.67 7.96 20.01
N ARG A 55 -17.72 8.79 19.88
CA ARG A 55 -18.97 8.66 20.66
C ARG A 55 -19.72 7.35 20.37
N GLN A 56 -19.53 6.74 19.20
CA GLN A 56 -20.19 5.49 18.81
C GLN A 56 -19.45 4.25 19.36
N VAL A 57 -18.18 4.39 19.76
CA VAL A 57 -17.36 3.29 20.27
C VAL A 57 -17.35 3.32 21.80
N PRO A 58 -17.82 2.27 22.51
CA PRO A 58 -17.75 2.22 23.96
C PRO A 58 -16.32 2.42 24.47
N MET A 59 -16.14 3.24 25.51
CA MET A 59 -14.81 3.56 26.08
C MET A 59 -13.95 2.34 26.40
N LYS A 60 -14.58 1.23 26.80
CA LYS A 60 -13.89 -0.06 27.06
C LYS A 60 -13.17 -0.66 25.84
N ARG A 61 -13.40 -0.12 24.63
CA ARG A 61 -12.76 -0.54 23.37
C ARG A 61 -11.75 0.48 22.83
N TRP A 62 -11.48 1.56 23.56
CA TRP A 62 -10.49 2.57 23.13
C TRP A 62 -9.06 2.14 23.42
N CYS A 63 -8.88 1.27 24.41
CA CYS A 63 -7.59 0.73 24.78
C CYS A 63 -7.46 -0.71 24.30
N VAL A 64 -6.26 -1.08 23.86
CA VAL A 64 -5.91 -2.48 23.58
C VAL A 64 -5.79 -3.22 24.92
N THR A 65 -6.49 -4.34 25.03
CA THR A 65 -6.46 -5.21 26.20
C THR A 65 -5.54 -6.41 25.98
N ARG A 66 -5.25 -7.15 27.05
CA ARG A 66 -4.52 -8.42 26.94
C ARG A 66 -5.26 -9.44 26.06
N ASP A 67 -6.59 -9.48 26.16
CA ASP A 67 -7.40 -10.42 25.39
C ASP A 67 -7.35 -10.10 23.89
N ASP A 68 -7.27 -8.81 23.52
CA ASP A 68 -7.08 -8.39 22.13
C ASP A 68 -5.75 -8.90 21.57
N LEU A 69 -4.68 -8.88 22.36
CA LEU A 69 -3.37 -9.41 21.94
C LEU A 69 -3.38 -10.94 21.80
N VAL A 70 -4.08 -11.65 22.69
CA VAL A 70 -4.29 -13.11 22.56
C VAL A 70 -5.06 -13.42 21.27
N HIS A 71 -6.12 -12.66 21.00
CA HIS A 71 -6.91 -12.82 19.78
C HIS A 71 -6.09 -12.51 18.53
N LEU A 72 -5.31 -11.42 18.54
CA LEU A 72 -4.39 -11.06 17.46
C LEU A 72 -3.39 -12.19 17.19
N ARG A 73 -2.80 -12.79 18.23
CA ARG A 73 -1.89 -13.94 18.07
C ARG A 73 -2.60 -15.09 17.35
N SER A 74 -3.81 -15.45 17.75
CA SER A 74 -4.59 -16.50 17.06
C SER A 74 -4.85 -16.17 15.59
N LEU A 75 -5.17 -14.92 15.27
CA LEU A 75 -5.38 -14.47 13.89
C LEU A 75 -4.11 -14.55 13.05
N VAL A 76 -2.97 -14.14 13.60
CA VAL A 76 -1.66 -14.22 12.93
C VAL A 76 -1.28 -15.67 12.65
N LEU A 77 -1.44 -16.58 13.62
CA LEU A 77 -1.16 -18.01 13.43
C LEU A 77 -2.05 -18.61 12.33
N CYS A 78 -3.34 -18.25 12.29
CA CYS A 78 -4.19 -18.65 11.17
C CYS A 78 -3.69 -18.09 9.83
N ALA A 79 -3.33 -16.81 9.78
CA ALA A 79 -2.84 -16.18 8.56
C ALA A 79 -1.53 -16.78 8.05
N LEU A 80 -0.64 -17.21 8.95
CA LEU A 80 0.58 -17.97 8.62
C LEU A 80 0.23 -19.31 7.99
N ARG A 81 -0.63 -20.11 8.64
CA ARG A 81 -1.09 -21.40 8.12
C ARG A 81 -1.79 -21.28 6.76
N ASP A 82 -2.53 -20.20 6.55
CA ASP A 82 -3.23 -19.92 5.29
C ASP A 82 -2.27 -19.36 4.20
N GLY A 83 -0.99 -19.15 4.51
CA GLY A 83 0.01 -18.58 3.58
C GLY A 83 -0.19 -17.10 3.26
N ARG A 84 -1.00 -16.38 4.04
CA ARG A 84 -1.28 -14.94 3.88
C ARG A 84 -0.17 -14.07 4.47
N ILE A 85 0.56 -14.59 5.45
CA ILE A 85 1.80 -14.01 5.96
C ILE A 85 2.93 -14.95 5.57
N GLN A 86 3.98 -14.41 4.95
CA GLN A 86 5.14 -15.16 4.47
C GLN A 86 6.45 -14.47 4.89
N PRO A 87 7.52 -15.25 5.13
CA PRO A 87 8.84 -14.72 5.42
C PRO A 87 9.33 -13.79 4.31
N THR A 88 10.08 -12.77 4.70
CA THR A 88 10.69 -11.82 3.76
C THR A 88 12.20 -11.76 3.99
N GLU A 89 12.95 -11.17 3.05
CA GLU A 89 14.39 -10.96 3.24
C GLU A 89 14.72 -10.16 4.51
N MET A 90 13.85 -9.21 4.88
CA MET A 90 14.00 -8.36 6.07
C MET A 90 13.46 -9.02 7.36
N ASP A 91 12.68 -10.09 7.24
CA ASP A 91 12.06 -10.81 8.35
C ASP A 91 12.02 -12.32 8.04
N PRO A 92 13.16 -13.02 8.16
CA PRO A 92 13.28 -14.44 7.82
C PRO A 92 12.82 -15.32 8.99
N PHE A 93 11.55 -15.22 9.37
CA PHE A 93 10.96 -16.07 10.41
C PHE A 93 10.61 -17.48 9.87
N ASP A 94 10.50 -18.47 10.76
CA ASP A 94 10.02 -19.81 10.42
C ASP A 94 8.48 -19.84 10.50
N PRO A 95 7.74 -20.16 9.41
CA PRO A 95 6.29 -20.25 9.44
C PRO A 95 5.72 -21.28 10.43
N GLU A 96 6.52 -22.29 10.80
CA GLU A 96 6.13 -23.33 11.77
C GLU A 96 6.46 -22.92 13.22
N ASP A 97 7.13 -21.78 13.45
CA ASP A 97 7.40 -21.26 14.79
C ASP A 97 6.11 -20.69 15.42
N THR A 98 5.69 -21.33 16.52
CA THR A 98 4.51 -20.94 17.28
C THR A 98 4.83 -20.06 18.50
N VAL A 99 6.10 -19.75 18.74
CA VAL A 99 6.59 -19.01 19.91
C VAL A 99 6.87 -17.55 19.61
N ILE A 100 7.72 -17.25 18.61
CA ILE A 100 8.13 -15.87 18.28
C ILE A 100 7.39 -15.38 17.04
N GLY A 101 7.55 -16.10 15.93
CA GLY A 101 6.90 -15.80 14.65
C GLY A 101 7.37 -14.48 14.00
N PRO A 102 6.55 -13.88 13.11
CA PRO A 102 6.91 -12.68 12.35
C PRO A 102 6.99 -11.43 13.22
N ASN A 103 7.79 -10.46 12.79
CA ASN A 103 7.81 -9.15 13.42
C ASN A 103 6.53 -8.35 13.11
N VAL A 104 6.27 -7.30 13.90
CA VAL A 104 5.03 -6.51 13.78
C VAL A 104 4.92 -5.76 12.45
N TYR A 105 6.05 -5.42 11.81
CA TYR A 105 6.04 -4.74 10.52
C TYR A 105 5.52 -5.67 9.42
N THR A 106 5.98 -6.91 9.40
CA THR A 106 5.50 -7.96 8.48
C THR A 106 4.02 -8.24 8.69
N VAL A 107 3.60 -8.41 9.95
CA VAL A 107 2.17 -8.60 10.29
C VAL A 107 1.34 -7.40 9.83
N THR A 108 1.84 -6.17 10.04
CA THR A 108 1.12 -4.96 9.66
C THR A 108 0.98 -4.85 8.14
N SER A 109 2.07 -5.06 7.40
CA SER A 109 2.10 -4.89 5.95
C SER A 109 1.33 -5.98 5.19
N GLN A 110 1.47 -7.24 5.60
CA GLN A 110 0.89 -8.37 4.87
C GLN A 110 -0.52 -8.76 5.36
N PHE A 111 -0.88 -8.43 6.60
CA PHE A 111 -2.15 -8.87 7.18
C PHE A 111 -3.06 -7.71 7.62
N ILE A 112 -2.59 -6.81 8.49
CA ILE A 112 -3.46 -5.76 9.06
C ILE A 112 -3.91 -4.77 8.00
N LYS A 113 -2.97 -4.18 7.25
CA LYS A 113 -3.27 -3.16 6.23
C LYS A 113 -4.22 -3.67 5.13
N PRO A 114 -4.02 -4.86 4.54
CA PRO A 114 -4.97 -5.39 3.56
C PRO A 114 -6.38 -5.57 4.13
N VAL A 115 -6.49 -6.09 5.36
CA VAL A 115 -7.79 -6.32 6.01
C VAL A 115 -8.49 -5.01 6.35
N THR A 116 -7.78 -4.03 6.90
CA THR A 116 -8.36 -2.72 7.26
C THR A 116 -8.67 -1.86 6.03
N SER A 117 -7.88 -1.97 4.97
CA SER A 117 -8.18 -1.33 3.68
C SER A 117 -9.48 -1.87 3.07
N ALA A 118 -9.69 -3.19 3.09
CA ALA A 118 -10.94 -3.80 2.65
C ALA A 118 -12.16 -3.38 3.51
N ALA A 119 -11.94 -2.97 4.75
CA ALA A 119 -12.99 -2.53 5.68
C ALA A 119 -13.30 -1.02 5.62
N GLY A 120 -12.76 -0.28 4.64
CA GLY A 120 -13.01 1.16 4.47
C GLY A 120 -11.86 2.08 4.87
N GLY A 121 -10.69 1.52 5.19
CA GLY A 121 -9.42 2.27 5.30
C GLY A 121 -9.31 3.13 6.56
N MET A 122 -8.78 2.54 7.63
CA MET A 122 -8.30 3.28 8.82
C MET A 122 -6.96 2.67 9.30
N SER A 123 -5.90 2.79 8.49
CA SER A 123 -4.55 2.33 8.87
C SER A 123 -3.47 3.28 8.39
#